data_AF-A0A8C2YTF3-F1
#
_entry.id   AF-A0A8C2YTF3-F1
#
_cell.length_a   1.000
_cell.length_b   1.000
_cell.length_c   1.000
_cell.angle_alpha   90.00
_cell.angle_beta   90.00
_cell.angle_gamma   90.00
#
_symmetry.space_group_name_H-M   'P 1'
#
loop_
_entity.id
_entity.type
_entity.pdbx_description
1 polymer ?
#
loop_
_entity_poly.entity_id
_entity_poly.type
_entity_poly.pdbx_seq_one_letter_code
_entity_poly.pdbx_strand_id
1 'polypeptide(L)'
;MAALEVYVRRAYIAYELNSVQHRQLKDNTCVVEFQFMLPTSHPNRMSFSSNLNHYGMTHVASVSDVLLDNSFTPPCQRMGGMVSFRTFEDFVRIFDEVMGCFCDSPPQSPTFPEASHTSLYDEDKVPRDEPIHILNVAIKTDCDIEDDSLAAMFREFTQQNKATLVDHGIRRLTFLVAQKDFRKQVNCEVDQRFHREFPKFFTFRARDKFEEDRIYRHLEPALAFQLELNRMRNFDLTAIPCANHKMHLYLGAA
;
A
#
# COMPACT_ATOMS: atom_id res chain seq x y z
N MET A 1 11.18 11.33 11.03
CA MET A 1 9.80 11.87 10.99
C MET A 1 9.54 12.62 9.67
N ALA A 2 10.03 13.85 9.47
CA ALA A 2 9.72 14.65 8.26
C ALA A 2 9.98 13.97 6.91
N ALA A 3 11.05 13.18 6.78
CA ALA A 3 11.36 12.49 5.52
C ALA A 3 10.32 11.42 5.12
N LEU A 4 9.72 10.73 6.10
CA LEU A 4 8.68 9.72 5.84
C LEU A 4 7.39 10.38 5.39
N GLU A 5 6.99 11.48 6.02
CA GLU A 5 5.83 12.27 5.58
C GLU A 5 6.03 12.81 4.16
N VAL A 6 7.20 13.37 3.85
CA VAL A 6 7.52 13.86 2.50
C VAL A 6 7.43 12.73 1.48
N TYR A 7 7.89 11.53 1.83
CA TYR A 7 7.74 10.36 0.96
C TYR A 7 6.26 10.04 0.70
N VAL A 8 5.46 9.91 1.75
CA VAL A 8 4.02 9.59 1.65
C VAL A 8 3.31 10.64 0.78
N ARG A 9 3.47 11.94 1.07
CA ARG A 9 2.82 13.00 0.29
C ARG A 9 3.23 13.00 -1.18
N ARG A 10 4.48 12.61 -1.49
CA ARG A 10 4.98 12.56 -2.87
C ARG A 10 4.55 11.30 -3.62
N ALA A 11 4.60 10.13 -2.98
CA ALA A 11 4.23 8.86 -3.59
C ALA A 11 2.71 8.78 -3.84
N TYR A 12 1.91 9.32 -2.91
CA TYR A 12 0.45 9.27 -2.97
C TYR A 12 -0.18 10.53 -3.58
N ILE A 13 0.53 11.23 -4.47
CA ILE A 13 0.06 12.49 -5.09
C ILE A 13 -1.25 12.35 -5.89
N ALA A 14 -1.51 11.17 -6.44
CA ALA A 14 -2.74 10.87 -7.17
C ALA A 14 -3.91 10.46 -6.24
N TYR A 15 -3.64 10.31 -4.95
CA TYR A 15 -4.62 9.91 -3.94
C TYR A 15 -5.03 11.12 -3.11
N GLU A 16 -6.22 11.05 -2.55
CA GLU A 16 -6.72 12.07 -1.63
C GLU A 16 -6.27 11.68 -0.21
N LEU A 17 -5.28 12.39 0.34
CA LEU A 17 -4.78 12.15 1.70
C LEU A 17 -5.65 12.92 2.71
N ASN A 18 -6.39 12.19 3.54
CA ASN A 18 -7.30 12.77 4.53
C ASN A 18 -6.57 13.14 5.83
N SER A 19 -5.62 12.30 6.24
CA SER A 19 -4.89 12.44 7.49
C SER A 19 -3.49 11.86 7.33
N VAL A 20 -2.50 12.52 7.93
CA VAL A 20 -1.13 12.02 8.10
C VAL A 20 -0.71 12.29 9.53
N GLN A 21 -0.45 11.24 10.29
CA GLN A 21 -0.16 11.28 11.73
C GLN A 21 1.15 10.56 12.01
N HIS A 22 1.90 11.05 12.98
CA HIS A 22 3.13 10.41 13.44
C HIS A 22 2.84 9.73 14.77
N ARG A 23 2.96 8.40 14.79
CA ARG A 23 2.88 7.59 16.00
C ARG A 23 4.29 7.16 16.38
N GLN A 24 4.61 7.25 17.66
CA GLN A 24 5.88 6.74 18.19
C GLN A 24 5.61 5.46 18.96
N LEU A 25 6.28 4.37 18.58
CA LEU A 25 6.19 3.09 19.26
C LEU A 25 7.02 3.10 20.55
N LYS A 26 6.91 2.03 21.34
CA LYS A 26 7.53 1.93 22.68
C LYS A 26 9.05 2.02 22.65
N ASP A 27 9.65 1.63 21.53
CA ASP A 27 11.08 1.65 21.27
C ASP A 27 11.58 2.97 20.65
N ASN A 28 10.73 3.99 20.59
CA ASN A 28 10.93 5.27 19.89
C ASN A 28 10.94 5.19 18.36
N THR A 29 10.58 4.06 17.75
CA THR A 29 10.40 3.97 16.30
C THR A 29 9.24 4.85 15.85
N CYS A 30 9.46 5.63 14.80
CA CYS A 30 8.44 6.48 14.19
C CYS A 30 7.67 5.71 13.11
N VAL A 31 6.36 5.65 13.28
CA VAL A 31 5.39 5.19 12.27
C VAL A 31 4.67 6.41 11.71
N VAL A 32 4.61 6.52 10.39
CA VAL A 32 3.71 7.48 9.73
C VAL A 32 2.46 6.73 9.32
N GLU A 33 1.35 7.06 9.97
CA GLU A 33 0.03 6.55 9.66
C GLU A 33 -0.65 7.57 8.77
N PHE A 34 -1.28 7.10 7.70
CA PHE A 34 -2.01 7.98 6.82
C PHE A 34 -3.30 7.34 6.34
N GLN A 35 -4.32 8.16 6.20
CA GLN A 35 -5.60 7.75 5.65
C GLN A 35 -5.75 8.37 4.27
N PHE A 36 -6.14 7.57 3.30
CA PHE A 36 -6.20 7.99 1.92
C PHE A 36 -7.38 7.38 1.18
N MET A 37 -7.86 8.08 0.16
CA MET A 37 -8.87 7.58 -0.77
C MET A 37 -8.28 7.44 -2.17
N LEU A 38 -8.76 6.43 -2.90
CA LEU A 38 -8.39 6.22 -4.30
C LEU A 38 -8.84 7.42 -5.16
N PRO A 39 -8.10 7.79 -6.23
CA PRO A 39 -8.57 8.81 -7.17
C PRO A 39 -9.95 8.47 -7.77
N THR A 40 -10.73 9.48 -8.12
CA THR A 40 -12.10 9.34 -8.69
C THR A 40 -12.13 8.49 -9.96
N SER A 41 -11.07 8.53 -10.77
CA SER A 41 -10.90 7.74 -11.99
C SER A 41 -10.49 6.29 -11.74
N HIS A 42 -10.22 5.90 -10.49
CA HIS A 42 -9.79 4.54 -10.19
C HIS A 42 -10.97 3.56 -10.37
N PRO A 43 -10.80 2.41 -11.07
CA PRO A 43 -11.89 1.46 -11.34
C PRO A 43 -12.68 1.04 -10.10
N ASN A 44 -11.98 0.79 -8.99
CA ASN A 44 -12.63 0.47 -7.71
C ASN A 44 -13.50 1.62 -7.20
N ARG A 45 -13.09 2.90 -7.31
CA ARG A 45 -13.91 4.05 -6.90
C ARG A 45 -15.08 4.30 -7.85
N MET A 46 -14.89 4.11 -9.15
CA MET A 46 -15.98 4.20 -10.14
C MET A 46 -17.05 3.14 -9.92
N SER A 47 -16.66 1.91 -9.58
CA SER A 47 -17.59 0.81 -9.32
C SER A 47 -18.50 1.10 -8.12
N PHE A 48 -18.01 1.81 -7.09
CA PHE A 48 -18.84 2.26 -5.98
C PHE A 48 -19.88 3.32 -6.39
N SER A 49 -19.49 4.30 -7.21
CA SER A 49 -20.42 5.33 -7.70
C SER A 49 -21.58 4.74 -8.52
N SER A 50 -21.34 3.66 -9.25
CA SER A 50 -22.34 2.95 -10.04
C SER A 50 -23.38 2.21 -9.17
N ASN A 51 -22.95 1.65 -8.04
CA ASN A 51 -23.82 0.87 -7.14
C ASN A 51 -24.78 1.77 -6.34
N LEU A 52 -24.42 3.03 -6.09
CA LEU A 52 -25.32 4.00 -5.46
C LEU A 52 -26.50 4.37 -6.37
N ASN A 53 -26.29 4.33 -7.70
CA ASN A 53 -27.34 4.62 -8.68
C ASN A 53 -28.33 3.47 -8.89
N HIS A 54 -28.12 2.29 -8.30
CA HIS A 54 -29.07 1.17 -8.41
C HIS A 54 -30.07 1.11 -7.24
N TYR A 55 -29.86 1.91 -6.18
CA TYR A 55 -30.87 2.19 -5.17
C TYR A 55 -31.68 3.39 -5.63
N GLY A 56 -32.98 3.17 -5.82
CA GLY A 56 -33.85 3.98 -6.66
C GLY A 56 -33.88 5.48 -6.37
N MET A 57 -34.16 6.22 -7.45
CA MET A 57 -34.63 7.60 -7.55
C MET A 57 -35.31 8.16 -6.29
N THR A 58 -34.53 8.58 -5.30
CA THR A 58 -35.07 9.36 -4.17
C THR A 58 -34.06 10.45 -3.81
N HIS A 59 -34.34 11.64 -4.36
CA HIS A 59 -33.81 12.96 -4.07
C HIS A 59 -32.30 13.21 -4.23
N VAL A 60 -32.01 14.25 -5.01
CA VAL A 60 -30.71 14.92 -5.17
C VAL A 60 -30.23 15.41 -3.80
N ALA A 61 -29.55 14.55 -3.04
CA ALA A 61 -28.70 14.98 -1.94
C ALA A 61 -27.34 15.30 -2.53
N SER A 62 -26.91 16.54 -2.37
CA SER A 62 -25.61 17.00 -2.81
C SER A 62 -24.53 16.13 -2.18
N VAL A 63 -23.41 15.92 -2.87
CA VAL A 63 -22.18 15.31 -2.30
C VAL A 63 -21.76 16.01 -0.99
N SER A 64 -22.22 17.25 -0.79
CA SER A 64 -22.07 18.06 0.41
C SER A 64 -22.91 17.62 1.62
N ASP A 65 -24.07 16.98 1.44
CA ASP A 65 -24.99 16.66 2.56
C ASP A 65 -24.64 15.35 3.27
N VAL A 66 -23.90 14.46 2.59
CA VAL A 66 -23.39 13.20 3.19
C VAL A 66 -22.11 13.44 4.01
N LEU A 67 -21.47 14.61 3.86
CA LEU A 67 -20.24 14.98 4.57
C LEU A 67 -20.49 15.59 5.96
N LEU A 68 -21.75 15.81 6.36
CA LEU A 68 -22.11 16.36 7.66
C LEU A 68 -22.25 15.30 8.77
N ASP A 69 -22.26 14.02 8.40
CA ASP A 69 -22.29 12.94 9.38
C ASP A 69 -20.86 12.42 9.62
N ASN A 70 -20.24 12.91 10.70
CA ASN A 70 -18.90 12.56 11.18
C ASN A 70 -18.74 11.06 11.57
N SER A 71 -19.74 10.22 11.30
CA SER A 71 -19.82 8.81 11.67
C SER A 71 -19.64 7.84 10.49
N PHE A 72 -19.56 8.32 9.25
CA PHE A 72 -19.32 7.48 8.07
C PHE A 72 -17.92 7.71 7.50
N THR A 73 -16.99 6.79 7.75
CA THR A 73 -15.81 6.67 6.88
C THR A 73 -16.27 6.17 5.52
N PRO A 74 -16.08 6.92 4.41
CA PRO A 74 -16.52 6.47 3.10
C PRO A 74 -15.88 5.12 2.72
N PRO A 75 -16.56 4.26 1.94
CA PRO A 75 -16.16 2.88 1.61
C PRO A 75 -14.85 2.74 0.81
N CYS A 76 -14.13 3.84 0.58
CA CYS A 76 -12.84 3.89 -0.09
C CYS A 76 -11.72 4.48 0.78
N GLN A 77 -11.99 4.78 2.05
CA GLN A 77 -10.99 5.22 3.02
C GLN A 77 -10.12 4.05 3.44
N ARG A 78 -8.83 4.16 3.15
CA ARG A 78 -7.82 3.14 3.43
C ARG A 78 -6.80 3.70 4.38
N MET A 79 -6.33 2.85 5.28
CA MET A 79 -5.19 3.14 6.12
C MET A 79 -3.90 2.65 5.47
N GLY A 80 -2.87 3.49 5.56
CA GLY A 80 -1.51 3.21 5.16
C GLY A 80 -0.57 3.42 6.34
N GLY A 81 0.42 2.54 6.46
CA GLY A 81 1.54 2.71 7.38
C GLY A 81 2.85 2.87 6.61
N MET A 82 3.74 3.71 7.11
CA MET A 82 5.12 3.77 6.67
C MET A 82 6.08 3.77 7.86
N VAL A 83 7.05 2.87 7.82
CA VAL A 83 8.08 2.69 8.85
C VAL A 83 9.46 2.65 8.21
N SER A 84 10.51 2.93 8.99
CA SER A 84 11.88 2.86 8.49
C SER A 84 12.88 2.30 9.50
N PHE A 85 13.77 1.43 9.03
CA PHE A 85 14.77 0.74 9.83
C PHE A 85 16.15 0.76 9.17
N ARG A 86 17.18 0.48 9.97
CA ARG A 86 18.58 0.30 9.49
C ARG A 86 18.86 -1.13 9.08
N THR A 87 18.20 -2.08 9.72
CA THR A 87 18.34 -3.50 9.43
C THR A 87 16.96 -4.11 9.25
N PHE A 88 16.90 -5.26 8.56
CA PHE A 88 15.65 -5.97 8.40
C PHE A 88 15.25 -6.64 9.73
N GLU A 89 16.22 -7.09 10.49
CA GLU A 89 16.05 -7.74 11.79
C GLU A 89 15.37 -6.81 12.80
N ASP A 90 15.69 -5.51 12.79
CA ASP A 90 15.01 -4.52 13.63
C ASP A 90 13.51 -4.46 13.31
N PHE A 91 13.14 -4.48 12.02
CA PHE A 91 11.74 -4.52 11.62
C PHE A 91 11.04 -5.79 12.11
N VAL A 92 11.68 -6.96 11.94
CA VAL A 92 11.12 -8.24 12.38
C VAL A 92 10.79 -8.23 13.87
N ARG A 93 11.63 -7.59 14.70
CA ARG A 93 11.42 -7.50 16.16
C ARG A 93 10.23 -6.65 16.57
N ILE A 94 9.87 -5.65 15.76
CA ILE A 94 8.82 -4.67 16.08
C ILE A 94 7.58 -4.91 15.21
N PHE A 95 7.58 -5.97 14.40
CA PHE A 95 6.52 -6.27 13.44
C PHE A 95 5.13 -6.29 14.09
N ASP A 96 4.97 -6.99 15.21
CA ASP A 96 3.69 -7.10 15.91
C ASP A 96 3.18 -5.73 16.42
N GLU A 97 4.09 -4.85 16.86
CA GLU A 97 3.73 -3.49 17.26
C GLU A 97 3.29 -2.63 16.07
N VAL A 98 3.98 -2.78 14.92
CA VAL A 98 3.59 -2.11 13.66
C VAL A 98 2.23 -2.60 13.18
N MET A 99 1.95 -3.90 13.32
CA MET A 99 0.64 -4.47 12.99
C MET A 99 -0.46 -3.94 13.91
N GLY A 100 -0.16 -3.69 15.19
CA GLY A 100 -1.07 -3.08 16.16
C GLY A 100 -1.63 -1.72 15.73
N CYS A 101 -0.89 -0.95 14.92
CA CYS A 101 -1.36 0.30 14.31
C CYS A 101 -2.59 0.12 13.42
N PHE A 102 -2.77 -1.07 12.83
CA PHE A 102 -3.87 -1.37 11.92
C PHE A 102 -5.11 -1.92 12.62
N CYS A 103 -5.04 -2.23 13.92
CA CYS A 103 -6.19 -2.67 14.72
C CYS A 103 -7.18 -1.54 15.02
N ASP A 104 -6.74 -0.29 14.99
CA ASP A 104 -7.57 0.90 15.19
C ASP A 104 -8.33 1.27 13.90
N SER A 105 -8.81 0.28 13.14
CA SER A 105 -9.84 0.54 12.13
C SER A 105 -11.05 1.15 12.85
N PRO A 106 -11.67 2.23 12.33
CA PRO A 106 -12.79 2.86 13.00
C PRO A 106 -13.88 1.82 13.28
N PRO A 107 -14.67 2.00 14.35
CA PRO A 107 -15.75 1.07 14.68
C PRO A 107 -16.62 0.87 13.44
N GLN A 108 -17.07 -0.37 13.22
CA GLN A 108 -18.07 -0.67 12.20
C GLN A 108 -19.19 0.38 12.30
N SER A 109 -19.59 0.91 11.15
CA SER A 109 -20.66 1.91 11.02
C SER A 109 -21.80 1.57 11.97
N PRO A 110 -22.34 2.53 12.74
CA PRO A 110 -23.37 2.25 13.72
C PRO A 110 -24.53 1.55 13.02
N THR A 111 -24.80 0.31 13.41
CA THR A 111 -25.97 -0.42 12.92
C THR A 111 -27.17 0.31 13.49
N PHE A 112 -27.90 1.03 12.63
CA PHE A 112 -29.19 1.58 13.01
C PHE A 112 -30.09 0.42 13.46
N PRO A 113 -30.80 0.53 14.60
CA PRO A 113 -31.78 -0.48 14.96
C PRO A 113 -32.87 -0.50 13.89
N GLU A 114 -32.89 -1.54 13.05
CA GLU A 114 -33.86 -1.71 11.98
C GLU A 114 -35.28 -1.71 12.54
N ALA A 115 -36.08 -0.74 12.09
CA ALA A 115 -37.52 -0.81 12.22
C ALA A 115 -38.04 -1.92 11.29
N SER A 116 -38.31 -3.09 11.90
CA SER A 116 -39.31 -4.08 11.50
C SER A 116 -39.73 -4.08 10.02
N HIS A 117 -38.92 -4.69 9.16
CA HIS A 117 -39.41 -5.20 7.88
C HIS A 117 -39.01 -6.67 7.73
N THR A 118 -40.02 -7.53 7.88
CA THR A 118 -39.99 -8.95 7.54
C THR A 118 -39.59 -9.15 6.07
N SER A 119 -38.32 -9.45 5.81
CA SER A 119 -37.86 -10.10 4.59
C SER A 119 -37.20 -11.43 4.92
N LEU A 120 -37.88 -12.50 4.53
CA LEU A 120 -37.45 -13.89 4.61
C LEU A 120 -36.38 -14.18 3.54
N TYR A 121 -35.15 -13.68 3.70
CA TYR A 121 -33.99 -14.22 2.98
C TYR A 121 -32.76 -14.16 3.90
N ASP A 122 -32.08 -15.29 3.91
CA ASP A 122 -30.88 -15.67 4.66
C ASP A 122 -29.89 -14.50 4.86
N GLU A 123 -29.50 -14.25 6.11
CA GLU A 123 -28.38 -13.36 6.43
C GLU A 123 -27.08 -14.01 5.92
N ASP A 124 -26.79 -13.78 4.64
CA ASP A 124 -25.47 -14.02 4.07
C ASP A 124 -24.50 -13.06 4.76
N LYS A 125 -23.82 -13.62 5.77
CA LYS A 125 -22.54 -13.18 6.33
C LYS A 125 -21.85 -12.19 5.40
N VAL A 126 -21.83 -10.91 5.80
CA VAL A 126 -20.95 -9.91 5.19
C VAL A 126 -19.57 -10.57 5.05
N PRO A 127 -19.07 -10.77 3.81
CA PRO A 127 -17.81 -11.47 3.61
C PRO A 127 -16.75 -10.68 4.38
N ARG A 128 -15.93 -11.37 5.19
CA ARG A 128 -14.79 -10.72 5.87
C ARG A 128 -14.07 -9.86 4.84
N ASP A 129 -14.04 -8.57 5.14
CA ASP A 129 -13.73 -7.49 4.20
C ASP A 129 -12.42 -7.78 3.44
N GLU A 130 -12.40 -7.60 2.12
CA GLU A 130 -11.18 -7.77 1.34
C GLU A 130 -10.10 -6.86 1.96
N PRO A 131 -8.88 -7.35 2.24
CA PRO A 131 -7.87 -6.52 2.88
C PRO A 131 -7.64 -5.26 2.04
N ILE A 132 -7.72 -4.08 2.65
CA ILE A 132 -7.63 -2.78 1.97
C ILE A 132 -6.42 -1.95 2.39
N HIS A 133 -5.79 -2.27 3.51
CA HIS A 133 -4.71 -1.49 4.11
C HIS A 133 -3.38 -1.71 3.40
N ILE A 134 -2.45 -0.77 3.55
CA ILE A 134 -1.13 -0.86 2.93
C ILE A 134 -0.04 -0.61 3.96
N LEU A 135 1.08 -1.30 3.83
CA LEU A 135 2.26 -1.07 4.67
C LEU A 135 3.49 -0.90 3.79
N ASN A 136 4.24 0.17 4.02
CA ASN A 136 5.52 0.45 3.37
C ASN A 136 6.63 0.38 4.43
N VAL A 137 7.63 -0.47 4.18
CA VAL A 137 8.76 -0.68 5.09
C VAL A 137 10.03 -0.22 4.39
N ALA A 138 10.63 0.86 4.86
CA ALA A 138 11.89 1.37 4.34
C ALA A 138 13.08 0.77 5.10
N ILE A 139 14.02 0.17 4.40
CA ILE A 139 15.24 -0.40 4.97
C ILE A 139 16.42 0.32 4.34
N LYS A 140 17.23 0.97 5.16
CA LYS A 140 18.47 1.60 4.70
C LYS A 140 19.64 0.67 5.01
N THR A 141 20.21 0.06 3.97
CA THR A 141 21.40 -0.77 4.09
C THR A 141 22.62 -0.08 3.50
N ASP A 142 23.78 -0.29 4.12
CA ASP A 142 25.07 0.18 3.62
C ASP A 142 25.79 -0.89 2.77
N CYS A 143 25.17 -2.06 2.54
CA CYS A 143 25.72 -3.15 1.74
C CYS A 143 25.04 -3.25 0.36
N ASP A 144 25.83 -3.52 -0.68
CA ASP A 144 25.32 -3.91 -2.00
C ASP A 144 24.87 -5.38 -1.95
N ILE A 145 23.59 -5.57 -1.67
CA ILE A 145 22.92 -6.88 -1.63
C ILE A 145 22.15 -7.05 -2.94
N GLU A 146 22.30 -8.23 -3.54
CA GLU A 146 21.60 -8.64 -4.76
C GLU A 146 20.08 -8.72 -4.57
N ASP A 147 19.35 -8.44 -5.65
CA ASP A 147 17.89 -8.35 -5.64
C ASP A 147 17.23 -9.68 -5.27
N ASP A 148 17.75 -10.80 -5.77
CA ASP A 148 17.16 -12.12 -5.53
C ASP A 148 17.40 -12.58 -4.08
N SER A 149 18.51 -12.16 -3.47
CA SER A 149 18.77 -12.41 -2.04
C SER A 149 17.81 -11.61 -1.16
N LEU A 150 17.59 -10.32 -1.46
CA LEU A 150 16.60 -9.49 -0.76
C LEU A 150 15.18 -10.03 -0.95
N ALA A 151 14.81 -10.41 -2.16
CA ALA A 151 13.50 -10.98 -2.47
C ALA A 151 13.26 -12.30 -1.72
N ALA A 152 14.26 -13.18 -1.63
CA ALA A 152 14.16 -14.42 -0.87
C ALA A 152 13.94 -14.16 0.63
N MET A 153 14.70 -13.24 1.23
CA MET A 153 14.56 -12.81 2.62
C MET A 153 13.16 -12.25 2.91
N PHE A 154 12.69 -11.30 2.10
CA PHE A 154 11.37 -10.70 2.29
C PHE A 154 10.24 -11.70 2.04
N ARG A 155 10.40 -12.60 1.06
CA ARG A 155 9.44 -13.67 0.79
C ARG A 155 9.31 -14.60 1.99
N GLU A 156 10.42 -15.06 2.55
CA GLU A 156 10.40 -15.95 3.71
C GLU A 156 9.63 -15.32 4.88
N PHE A 157 9.96 -14.09 5.23
CA PHE A 157 9.27 -13.35 6.29
C PHE A 157 7.77 -13.16 6.01
N THR A 158 7.41 -12.78 4.78
CA THR A 158 6.02 -12.50 4.43
C THR A 158 5.19 -13.79 4.41
N GLN A 159 5.79 -14.92 4.03
CA GLN A 159 5.13 -16.22 4.08
C GLN A 159 4.94 -16.72 5.51
N GLN A 160 5.93 -16.51 6.39
CA GLN A 160 5.83 -16.84 7.81
C GLN A 160 4.73 -16.03 8.51
N ASN A 161 4.60 -14.74 8.19
CA ASN A 161 3.67 -13.81 8.84
C ASN A 161 2.37 -13.57 8.05
N LYS A 162 2.08 -14.41 7.06
CA LYS A 162 0.94 -14.26 6.16
C LYS A 162 -0.40 -14.17 6.89
N ALA A 163 -0.61 -15.02 7.90
CA ALA A 163 -1.86 -15.03 8.65
C ALA A 163 -2.10 -13.70 9.37
N THR A 164 -1.07 -13.18 10.05
CA THR A 164 -1.09 -11.87 10.73
C THR A 164 -1.38 -10.74 9.73
N LEU A 165 -0.70 -10.73 8.58
CA LEU A 165 -0.93 -9.70 7.55
C LEU A 165 -2.38 -9.69 7.04
N VAL A 166 -3.01 -10.86 6.88
CA VAL A 166 -4.43 -10.96 6.49
C VAL A 166 -5.34 -10.50 7.62
N ASP A 167 -5.06 -10.91 8.85
CA ASP A 167 -5.87 -10.57 10.04
C ASP A 167 -5.93 -9.05 10.27
N HIS A 168 -4.80 -8.36 10.07
CA HIS A 168 -4.71 -6.90 10.13
C HIS A 168 -5.14 -6.19 8.83
N GLY A 169 -5.79 -6.89 7.90
CA GLY A 169 -6.35 -6.29 6.69
C GLY A 169 -5.32 -5.72 5.70
N ILE A 170 -4.06 -6.17 5.75
CA ILE A 170 -3.00 -5.68 4.86
C ILE A 170 -3.19 -6.26 3.46
N ARG A 171 -3.52 -5.40 2.51
CA ARG A 171 -3.65 -5.75 1.09
C ARG A 171 -2.30 -5.87 0.40
N ARG A 172 -1.40 -4.96 0.75
CA ARG A 172 -0.11 -4.76 0.09
C ARG A 172 0.96 -4.40 1.10
N LEU A 173 2.03 -5.17 1.09
CA LEU A 173 3.26 -4.90 1.82
C LEU A 173 4.36 -4.58 0.81
N THR A 174 4.98 -3.41 0.93
CA THR A 174 6.06 -2.98 0.04
C THR A 174 7.32 -2.71 0.85
N PHE A 175 8.39 -3.45 0.52
CA PHE A 175 9.72 -3.19 1.05
C PHE A 175 10.47 -2.26 0.08
N LEU A 176 10.95 -1.16 0.64
CA LEU A 176 11.79 -0.15 0.00
C LEU A 176 13.20 -0.33 0.54
N VAL A 177 14.16 -0.70 -0.30
CA VAL A 177 15.57 -0.81 0.09
C VAL A 177 16.35 0.34 -0.51
N ALA A 178 16.85 1.23 0.35
CA ALA A 178 17.72 2.33 -0.03
C ALA A 178 19.18 1.92 0.22
N GLN A 179 19.90 1.65 -0.86
CA GLN A 179 21.34 1.39 -0.86
C GLN A 179 22.13 2.69 -1.01
N LYS A 180 23.30 2.74 -0.38
CA LYS A 180 24.24 3.86 -0.53
C LYS A 180 25.29 3.46 -1.56
N ASP A 181 25.39 4.21 -2.66
CA ASP A 181 26.39 3.92 -3.69
C ASP A 181 27.81 4.15 -3.14
N PHE A 182 28.61 3.08 -3.08
CA PHE A 182 30.05 3.16 -2.84
C PHE A 182 30.88 3.18 -4.14
N ARG A 183 30.23 3.03 -5.32
CA ARG A 183 30.89 2.82 -6.63
C ARG A 183 31.74 3.99 -7.16
N LYS A 184 31.92 5.08 -6.43
CA LYS A 184 32.78 6.21 -6.85
C LYS A 184 33.92 6.56 -5.88
N GLN A 185 34.39 5.64 -5.03
CA GLN A 185 35.60 5.90 -4.24
C GLN A 185 36.92 5.54 -4.95
N VAL A 186 36.88 4.82 -6.08
CA VAL A 186 38.12 4.31 -6.70
C VAL A 186 38.69 5.21 -7.79
N ASN A 187 37.93 6.07 -8.47
CA ASN A 187 38.50 7.04 -9.41
C ASN A 187 37.52 8.21 -9.67
N CYS A 188 38.08 9.42 -9.75
CA CYS A 188 37.48 10.69 -10.21
C CYS A 188 36.86 11.61 -9.14
N GLU A 189 37.58 12.70 -8.87
CA GLU A 189 37.04 13.98 -8.38
C GLU A 189 36.02 14.56 -9.38
N VAL A 190 34.78 14.05 -9.44
CA VAL A 190 33.69 14.75 -10.16
C VAL A 190 32.33 14.49 -9.49
N ASP A 191 31.75 15.57 -8.97
CA ASP A 191 30.38 15.76 -8.46
C ASP A 191 29.95 14.94 -7.21
N GLN A 192 30.07 15.57 -6.04
CA GLN A 192 29.47 15.12 -4.76
C GLN A 192 27.93 15.23 -4.72
N ARG A 193 27.27 15.54 -5.85
CA ARG A 193 25.81 15.60 -5.97
C ARG A 193 25.24 14.20 -6.18
N PHE A 194 24.96 13.51 -5.08
CA PHE A 194 23.90 12.51 -4.97
C PHE A 194 23.78 11.51 -6.15
N HIS A 195 24.82 10.72 -6.43
CA HIS A 195 24.59 9.43 -7.06
C HIS A 195 24.11 8.47 -5.97
N ARG A 196 22.78 8.40 -5.81
CA ARG A 196 22.12 7.31 -5.09
C ARG A 196 21.48 6.44 -6.16
N GLU A 197 21.76 5.15 -6.16
CA GLU A 197 21.02 4.17 -6.94
C GLU A 197 19.53 4.32 -6.61
N PHE A 198 18.70 4.10 -7.63
CA PHE A 198 17.26 4.18 -7.46
C PHE A 198 16.85 3.12 -6.41
N PRO A 199 16.02 3.48 -5.42
CA PRO A 199 15.66 2.54 -4.39
C PRO A 199 15.01 1.28 -4.98
N LYS A 200 15.31 0.14 -4.38
CA LYS A 200 14.76 -1.14 -4.81
C LYS A 200 13.40 -1.34 -4.15
N PHE A 201 12.42 -1.80 -4.91
CA PHE A 201 11.06 -2.00 -4.44
C PHE A 201 10.64 -3.46 -4.61
N PHE A 202 10.12 -4.05 -3.55
CA PHE A 202 9.59 -5.41 -3.53
C PHE A 202 8.18 -5.37 -2.96
N THR A 203 7.20 -5.78 -3.76
CA THR A 203 5.79 -5.65 -3.39
C THR A 203 5.13 -7.03 -3.27
N PHE A 204 4.46 -7.27 -2.15
CA PHE A 204 3.75 -8.50 -1.84
C PHE A 204 2.27 -8.19 -1.67
N ARG A 205 1.40 -9.02 -2.25
CA ARG A 205 -0.05 -8.75 -2.30
C ARG A 205 -0.87 -9.89 -1.74
N ALA A 206 -1.94 -9.55 -1.02
CA ALA A 206 -2.83 -10.53 -0.42
C ALA A 206 -3.47 -11.48 -1.45
N ARG A 207 -3.91 -10.95 -2.61
CA ARG A 207 -4.51 -11.75 -3.69
C ARG A 207 -3.59 -12.85 -4.22
N ASP A 208 -2.29 -12.57 -4.23
CA ASP A 208 -1.24 -13.45 -4.74
C ASP A 208 -0.66 -14.29 -3.58
N LYS A 209 -1.43 -14.49 -2.50
CA LYS A 209 -1.03 -15.22 -1.29
C LYS A 209 0.26 -14.67 -0.66
N PHE A 210 0.52 -13.37 -0.83
CA PHE A 210 1.75 -12.70 -0.47
C PHE A 210 3.01 -13.29 -1.11
N GLU A 211 2.89 -13.77 -2.35
CA GLU A 211 4.02 -13.91 -3.24
C GLU A 211 4.43 -12.54 -3.81
N GLU A 212 5.68 -12.43 -4.25
CA GLU A 212 6.21 -11.21 -4.82
C GLU A 212 5.54 -10.92 -6.17
N ASP A 213 4.94 -9.73 -6.30
CA ASP A 213 4.41 -9.24 -7.57
C ASP A 213 5.56 -8.63 -8.39
N ARG A 214 6.20 -9.46 -9.23
CA ARG A 214 7.34 -9.07 -10.06
C ARG A 214 7.05 -7.93 -11.04
N ILE A 215 5.78 -7.68 -11.37
CA ILE A 215 5.36 -6.56 -12.22
C ILE A 215 5.69 -5.22 -11.53
N TYR A 216 5.62 -5.19 -10.20
CA TYR A 216 5.92 -4.00 -9.40
C TYR A 216 7.35 -4.03 -8.81
N ARG A 217 8.24 -4.89 -9.31
CA ARG A 217 9.64 -4.88 -8.89
C ARG A 217 10.28 -3.56 -9.34
N HIS A 218 10.98 -2.90 -8.43
CA HIS A 218 11.60 -1.58 -8.63
C HIS A 218 10.63 -0.45 -8.99
N LEU A 219 9.32 -0.65 -8.75
CA LEU A 219 8.28 0.32 -9.01
C LEU A 219 7.50 0.62 -7.72
N GLU A 220 7.39 1.89 -7.35
CA GLU A 220 6.50 2.33 -6.27
C GLU A 220 5.03 2.11 -6.69
N PRO A 221 4.28 1.22 -6.01
CA PRO A 221 2.92 0.89 -6.43
C PRO A 221 1.94 2.07 -6.38
N ALA A 222 2.18 3.10 -5.56
CA ALA A 222 1.38 4.32 -5.57
C ALA A 222 1.54 5.12 -6.88
N LEU A 223 2.69 5.02 -7.55
CA LEU A 223 3.00 5.71 -8.81
C LEU A 223 2.78 4.85 -10.06
N ALA A 224 2.48 3.55 -9.89
CA ALA A 224 2.34 2.61 -11.00
C ALA A 224 1.24 2.97 -12.02
N PHE A 225 0.28 3.85 -11.66
CA PHE A 225 -0.71 4.36 -12.61
C PHE A 225 -0.06 5.07 -13.81
N GLN A 226 1.15 5.62 -13.64
CA GLN A 226 1.92 6.28 -14.70
C GLN A 226 2.29 5.33 -15.84
N LEU A 227 2.37 4.02 -15.58
CA LEU A 227 2.66 3.01 -16.60
C LEU A 227 1.40 2.51 -17.31
N GLU A 228 0.21 2.92 -16.88
CA GLU A 228 -1.08 2.51 -17.45
C GLU A 228 -1.22 0.99 -17.66
N LEU A 229 -0.65 0.16 -16.78
CA LEU A 229 -0.65 -1.31 -16.90
C LEU A 229 -2.05 -1.91 -17.08
N ASN A 230 -3.09 -1.22 -16.60
CA ASN A 230 -4.49 -1.59 -16.80
C ASN A 230 -4.90 -1.66 -18.29
N ARG A 231 -4.23 -0.94 -19.20
CA ARG A 231 -4.49 -1.01 -20.65
C ARG A 231 -4.05 -2.34 -21.26
N MET A 232 -3.15 -3.05 -20.59
CA MET A 232 -2.61 -4.35 -21.02
C MET A 232 -3.25 -5.53 -20.27
N ARG A 233 -4.40 -5.31 -19.60
CA ARG A 233 -5.10 -6.31 -18.77
C ARG A 233 -5.52 -7.57 -19.53
N ASN A 234 -5.63 -7.48 -20.85
CA ASN A 234 -6.01 -8.62 -21.71
C ASN A 234 -4.82 -9.52 -22.08
N PHE A 235 -3.60 -9.19 -21.64
CA PHE A 235 -2.39 -9.96 -21.90
C PHE A 235 -1.85 -10.57 -20.61
N ASP A 236 -1.28 -11.77 -20.72
CA ASP A 236 -0.48 -12.36 -19.65
C ASP A 236 0.89 -11.68 -19.62
N LEU A 237 1.06 -10.75 -18.65
CA LEU A 237 2.26 -9.94 -18.52
C LEU A 237 3.35 -10.64 -17.69
N THR A 238 4.54 -10.77 -18.28
CA THR A 238 5.76 -11.19 -17.57
C THR A 238 6.78 -10.06 -17.58
N ALA A 239 7.24 -9.63 -16.40
CA ALA A 239 8.27 -8.60 -16.28
C ALA A 239 9.66 -9.16 -16.64
N ILE A 240 10.39 -8.44 -17.49
CA ILE A 240 11.76 -8.78 -17.89
C ILE A 240 12.74 -7.87 -17.12
N PRO A 241 13.74 -8.43 -16.42
CA PRO A 241 14.71 -7.65 -15.66
C PRO A 241 15.53 -6.74 -16.58
N CYS A 242 15.74 -5.49 -16.16
CA CYS A 242 16.49 -4.48 -16.89
C CYS A 242 17.56 -3.88 -15.98
N ALA A 243 18.74 -3.57 -16.55
CA ALA A 243 19.83 -2.93 -15.80
C ALA A 243 19.48 -1.52 -15.31
N ASN A 244 18.55 -0.84 -15.99
CA ASN A 244 18.04 0.47 -15.58
C ASN A 244 16.70 0.31 -14.86
N HIS A 245 16.68 0.53 -13.54
CA HIS A 245 15.47 0.42 -12.72
C HIS A 245 14.38 1.45 -13.06
N LYS A 246 14.66 2.47 -13.88
CA LYS A 246 13.65 3.41 -14.39
C LYS A 246 12.93 2.91 -15.64
N MET A 247 13.41 1.84 -16.26
CA MET A 247 12.82 1.24 -17.45
C MET A 247 12.14 -0.07 -17.06
N HIS A 248 10.86 -0.22 -17.42
CA HIS A 248 10.10 -1.43 -17.17
C HIS A 248 9.74 -2.09 -18.50
N LEU A 249 10.25 -3.31 -18.70
CA LEU A 249 9.99 -4.11 -19.90
C LEU A 249 9.04 -5.27 -19.55
N TYR A 250 7.97 -5.40 -20.31
CA TYR A 250 6.98 -6.46 -20.13
C TYR A 250 6.79 -7.26 -21.41
N LEU A 251 6.81 -8.58 -21.29
CA LEU A 251 6.37 -9.51 -22.32
C LEU A 251 4.88 -9.76 -22.12
N GLY A 252 4.05 -9.36 -23.10
CA GLY A 252 2.63 -9.69 -23.11
C GLY A 252 2.35 -10.86 -24.03
N ALA A 253 1.88 -11.98 -23.48
CA ALA A 253 1.31 -13.08 -24.26
C ALA A 253 -0.20 -12.88 -24.41
N ALA A 254 -0.73 -13.21 -25.59
CA ALA A 254 -2.15 -13.07 -25.96
C ALA A 254 -2.84 -14.44 -25.98
#